data_AF-A0A960SNT0-F1
#
_entry.id   AF-A0A960SNT0-F1
#
_cell.length_a   1.000
_cell.length_b   1.000
_cell.length_c   1.000
_cell.angle_alpha   90.00
_cell.angle_beta   90.00
_cell.angle_gamma   90.00
#
_symmetry.space_group_name_H-M   'P 1'
#
loop_
_entity.id
_entity.type
_entity.pdbx_description
1 polymer ?
#
loop_
_entity_poly.entity_id
_entity_poly.type
_entity_poly.pdbx_seq_one_letter_code
_entity_poly.pdbx_strand_id
1 'polypeptide(L)'
;HAHGVRMMGPNCLGVLNTHHDMNATFAPTVPPDGHISVISQSGALCVAILDWAASQKLGLGKVISFGNKADLNEVDFLQALAEDKETRVIAGYLESIKEGDKFLRVAEEAAAIKPVVILKVGITQAGAKAASSHTGSLAGADMAYGAAFRRSGVIRAENFEALFDYALAFATQPLPKSRRVAVITNAGGPGIMAADAAETVGLQMVNISESTREKLKPALPPTAALGNPVDVIGDAEPERYMAAFEVLQEDENVDAIIVVATPQNMTRPLELAEKLAAAHKGTKPLLTEFMGGEEVAAGKARLMELGIPNYPAPDRAVAALKAMCDYAEWKERPIRIVTRFPVNRRRVDRVIQWHIRSGTAQIGEVEGKEILKAYGFKILDGTLASTAEEAVDTANRIGYPVVLKISSPDIIHKSDFGGVRINLANAEQVRDAFDLMMLRVQRRAPNAAIRGAYVEKMGLRGREVILGMTHDPQFGPMLMFGLGGIFVEVMKDVTFHLAPITRAEAMQMLMGTRSYALLKGARGQAPVDLMQLATALQRISQLATDYPEIRELDINPFIVGEVGMEAYVADARMTLSLETK
;
A
#
# COMPACT_ATOMS: atom_id res chain seq x y z
N HIS A 1 5.44 29.04 -22.19
CA HIS A 1 3.97 29.02 -22.36
C HIS A 1 3.42 30.09 -23.31
N ALA A 2 3.76 31.38 -23.20
CA ALA A 2 3.24 32.44 -24.08
C ALA A 2 3.40 32.19 -25.60
N HIS A 3 4.36 31.35 -25.99
CA HIS A 3 4.62 30.95 -27.38
C HIS A 3 4.15 29.53 -27.73
N GLY A 4 3.34 28.88 -26.88
CA GLY A 4 2.91 27.49 -27.10
C GLY A 4 3.99 26.41 -26.91
N VAL A 5 5.19 26.79 -26.48
CA VAL A 5 6.32 25.87 -26.21
C VAL A 5 6.25 25.34 -24.78
N ARG A 6 6.47 24.02 -24.64
CA ARG A 6 6.64 23.29 -23.37
C ARG A 6 8.12 23.09 -23.05
N MET A 7 8.45 22.96 -21.77
CA MET A 7 9.83 22.80 -21.29
C MET A 7 9.98 21.53 -20.45
N MET A 8 11.02 20.74 -20.74
CA MET A 8 11.50 19.65 -19.87
C MET A 8 12.69 20.18 -19.05
N GLY A 9 12.74 19.86 -17.75
CA GLY A 9 13.78 20.39 -16.85
C GLY A 9 13.32 21.63 -16.06
N PRO A 10 14.24 22.59 -15.77
CA PRO A 10 15.67 22.61 -16.11
C PRO A 10 16.48 21.59 -15.30
N ASN A 11 17.81 21.63 -15.42
CA ASN A 11 18.75 20.77 -14.68
C ASN A 11 18.47 19.27 -14.90
N CYS A 12 18.53 18.86 -16.17
CA CYS A 12 18.24 17.50 -16.56
C CYS A 12 19.32 16.97 -17.51
N LEU A 13 19.44 15.65 -17.60
CA LEU A 13 20.40 15.00 -18.50
C LEU A 13 19.97 15.12 -19.98
N GLY A 14 18.66 15.19 -20.25
CA GLY A 14 18.10 15.18 -21.60
C GLY A 14 17.22 13.96 -21.88
N VAL A 15 17.03 13.66 -23.18
CA VAL A 15 16.25 12.51 -23.66
C VAL A 15 17.09 11.63 -24.56
N LEU A 16 16.97 10.32 -24.37
CA LEU A 16 17.48 9.29 -25.27
C LEU A 16 16.31 8.44 -25.77
N ASN A 17 16.29 8.12 -27.07
CA ASN A 17 15.34 7.21 -27.69
C ASN A 17 16.09 6.28 -28.67
N THR A 18 16.24 5.02 -28.30
CA THR A 18 16.99 4.01 -29.06
C THR A 18 16.30 3.61 -30.36
N HIS A 19 14.96 3.60 -30.40
CA HIS A 19 14.19 3.25 -31.60
C HIS A 19 14.31 4.29 -32.74
N HIS A 20 14.87 5.46 -32.45
CA HIS A 20 15.05 6.56 -33.41
C HIS A 20 16.49 7.07 -33.47
N ASP A 21 17.47 6.32 -32.93
CA ASP A 21 18.88 6.70 -32.89
C ASP A 21 19.11 8.12 -32.33
N MET A 22 18.26 8.55 -31.40
CA MET A 22 18.29 9.91 -30.85
C MET A 22 18.92 9.91 -29.47
N ASN A 23 20.11 10.50 -29.35
CA ASN A 23 20.71 10.82 -28.06
C ASN A 23 20.85 12.34 -27.90
N ALA A 24 19.83 12.96 -27.30
CA ALA A 24 19.84 14.37 -26.90
C ALA A 24 20.27 14.53 -25.43
N THR A 25 21.22 13.70 -24.99
CA THR A 25 21.83 13.77 -23.66
C THR A 25 23.32 14.04 -23.75
N PHE A 26 23.97 14.26 -22.60
CA PHE A 26 25.43 14.26 -22.48
C PHE A 26 25.98 12.96 -21.84
N ALA A 27 25.21 11.87 -21.86
CA ALA A 27 25.68 10.57 -21.41
C ALA A 27 26.62 9.91 -22.44
N PRO A 28 27.72 9.26 -22.00
CA PRO A 28 28.70 8.67 -22.90
C PRO A 28 28.25 7.33 -23.51
N THR A 29 27.28 6.67 -22.88
CA THR A 29 26.88 5.29 -23.18
C THR A 29 25.44 5.26 -23.68
N VAL A 30 25.21 4.54 -24.78
CA VAL A 30 23.88 4.24 -25.31
C VAL A 30 23.64 2.72 -25.15
N PRO A 31 22.61 2.29 -24.40
CA PRO A 31 22.29 0.87 -24.23
C PRO A 31 21.72 0.27 -25.53
N PRO A 32 21.62 -1.07 -25.62
CA PRO A 32 20.87 -1.72 -26.69
C PRO A 32 19.42 -1.24 -26.76
N ASP A 33 18.81 -1.43 -27.93
CA ASP A 33 17.38 -1.19 -28.12
C ASP A 33 16.53 -2.15 -27.27
N GLY A 34 15.41 -1.67 -26.72
CA GLY A 34 14.51 -2.51 -25.95
C GLY A 34 13.19 -1.85 -25.58
N HIS A 35 12.41 -2.52 -24.73
CA HIS A 35 11.01 -2.15 -24.48
C HIS A 35 10.75 -1.53 -23.09
N ILE A 36 11.82 -1.26 -22.33
CA ILE A 36 11.74 -0.61 -21.02
C ILE A 36 12.02 0.87 -21.22
N SER A 37 11.05 1.73 -20.92
CA SER A 37 11.23 3.17 -20.93
C SER A 37 11.39 3.70 -19.51
N VAL A 38 12.43 4.50 -19.29
CA VAL A 38 12.83 5.03 -18.00
C VAL A 38 12.51 6.52 -17.92
N ILE A 39 11.84 6.93 -16.84
CA ILE A 39 11.67 8.33 -16.46
C ILE A 39 12.42 8.59 -15.15
N SER A 40 13.18 9.67 -15.04
CA SER A 40 13.95 9.95 -13.83
C SER A 40 14.04 11.43 -13.50
N GLN A 41 13.84 11.72 -12.21
CA GLN A 41 14.11 13.04 -11.64
C GLN A 41 15.63 13.31 -11.50
N SER A 42 16.44 12.27 -11.36
CA SER A 42 17.90 12.38 -11.18
C SER A 42 18.65 12.12 -12.49
N GLY A 43 19.36 13.14 -12.99
CA GLY A 43 20.20 13.02 -14.18
C GLY A 43 21.42 12.12 -13.96
N ALA A 44 22.07 12.21 -12.81
CA ALA A 44 23.20 11.35 -12.46
C ALA A 44 22.78 9.88 -12.41
N LEU A 45 21.59 9.60 -11.87
CA LEU A 45 21.07 8.24 -11.86
C LEU A 45 20.76 7.74 -13.28
N CYS A 46 20.24 8.58 -14.18
CA CYS A 46 20.08 8.17 -15.58
C CYS A 46 21.41 7.74 -16.21
N VAL A 47 22.51 8.45 -15.96
CA VAL A 47 23.83 8.05 -16.48
C VAL A 47 24.22 6.67 -15.94
N ALA A 48 24.04 6.43 -14.65
CA ALA A 48 24.31 5.12 -14.04
C ALA A 48 23.39 4.02 -14.59
N ILE A 49 22.12 4.32 -14.86
CA ILE A 49 21.16 3.39 -15.48
C ILE A 49 21.60 3.01 -16.90
N LEU A 50 21.98 4.00 -17.72
CA LEU A 50 22.43 3.77 -19.09
C LEU A 50 23.70 2.90 -19.13
N ASP A 51 24.67 3.21 -18.26
CA ASP A 51 25.91 2.46 -18.14
C ASP A 51 25.67 1.01 -17.65
N TRP A 52 24.87 0.86 -16.59
CA TRP A 52 24.50 -0.45 -16.07
C TRP A 52 23.74 -1.28 -17.09
N ALA A 53 22.73 -0.71 -17.75
CA ALA A 53 21.94 -1.40 -18.77
C ALA A 53 22.82 -1.87 -19.94
N ALA A 54 23.74 -1.03 -20.41
CA ALA A 54 24.72 -1.43 -21.43
C ALA A 54 25.61 -2.59 -20.96
N SER A 55 26.10 -2.56 -19.71
CA SER A 55 26.93 -3.64 -19.14
C SER A 55 26.20 -4.98 -19.06
N GLN A 56 24.88 -4.95 -18.80
CA GLN A 56 24.03 -6.14 -18.71
C GLN A 56 23.41 -6.53 -20.06
N LYS A 57 23.71 -5.79 -21.14
CA LYS A 57 23.02 -5.87 -22.43
C LYS A 57 21.49 -5.78 -22.31
N LEU A 58 21.01 -5.05 -21.30
CA LEU A 58 19.59 -4.79 -21.12
C LEU A 58 19.14 -3.69 -22.07
N GLY A 59 18.19 -4.02 -22.94
CA GLY A 59 17.63 -3.07 -23.88
C GLY A 59 16.71 -2.04 -23.19
N LEU A 60 16.97 -0.75 -23.42
CA LEU A 60 16.09 0.35 -23.00
C LEU A 60 15.53 1.03 -24.24
N GLY A 61 14.28 1.48 -24.20
CA GLY A 61 13.64 2.19 -25.31
C GLY A 61 13.86 3.70 -25.23
N LYS A 62 13.23 4.32 -24.22
CA LYS A 62 13.33 5.78 -23.99
C LYS A 62 13.89 6.04 -22.60
N VAL A 63 14.85 6.96 -22.47
CA VAL A 63 15.36 7.42 -21.17
C VAL A 63 15.17 8.92 -21.07
N ILE A 64 14.30 9.35 -20.15
CA ILE A 64 13.84 10.73 -20.03
C ILE A 64 14.26 11.25 -18.65
N SER A 65 15.25 12.14 -18.64
CA SER A 65 15.60 12.91 -17.44
C SER A 65 14.86 14.24 -17.47
N PHE A 66 14.04 14.51 -16.45
CA PHE A 66 13.21 15.72 -16.41
C PHE A 66 13.55 16.69 -15.27
N GLY A 67 14.56 16.36 -14.46
CA GLY A 67 15.19 17.28 -13.51
C GLY A 67 14.20 17.98 -12.57
N ASN A 68 14.26 19.31 -12.57
CA ASN A 68 13.50 20.15 -11.63
C ASN A 68 11.98 20.21 -11.88
N LYS A 69 11.48 19.69 -13.00
CA LYS A 69 10.03 19.65 -13.32
C LYS A 69 9.33 21.01 -13.24
N ALA A 70 9.96 22.04 -13.82
CA ALA A 70 9.40 23.40 -13.80
C ALA A 70 8.14 23.54 -14.67
N ASP A 71 8.04 22.76 -15.76
CA ASP A 71 6.84 22.69 -16.61
C ASP A 71 6.38 21.23 -16.77
N LEU A 72 7.05 20.43 -17.62
CA LEU A 72 6.74 19.01 -17.75
C LEU A 72 7.20 18.21 -16.53
N ASN A 73 6.37 17.28 -16.07
CA ASN A 73 6.62 16.48 -14.87
C ASN A 73 6.31 14.99 -15.08
N GLU A 74 6.44 14.18 -14.02
CA GLU A 74 6.24 12.73 -14.06
C GLU A 74 4.89 12.32 -14.66
N VAL A 75 3.84 13.11 -14.46
CA VAL A 75 2.49 12.82 -14.95
C VAL A 75 2.44 12.90 -16.47
N ASP A 76 3.06 13.94 -17.05
CA ASP A 76 3.05 14.13 -18.51
C ASP A 76 3.80 12.98 -19.21
N PHE A 77 4.94 12.55 -18.65
CA PHE A 77 5.72 11.46 -19.22
C PHE A 77 5.08 10.09 -19.02
N LEU A 78 4.43 9.84 -17.86
CA LEU A 78 3.64 8.63 -17.67
C LEU A 78 2.52 8.52 -18.71
N GLN A 79 1.80 9.62 -18.96
CA GLN A 79 0.74 9.64 -19.95
C GLN A 79 1.30 9.37 -21.36
N ALA A 80 2.38 10.04 -21.76
CA ALA A 80 2.99 9.85 -23.07
C ALA A 80 3.50 8.41 -23.29
N LEU A 81 4.14 7.83 -22.29
CA LEU A 81 4.67 6.46 -22.36
C LEU A 81 3.59 5.38 -22.26
N ALA A 82 2.44 5.68 -21.63
CA ALA A 82 1.29 4.79 -21.62
C ALA A 82 0.74 4.56 -23.03
N GLU A 83 0.70 5.60 -23.86
CA GLU A 83 0.21 5.56 -25.24
C GLU A 83 1.26 5.04 -26.24
N ASP A 84 2.55 5.10 -25.89
CA ASP A 84 3.64 4.65 -26.75
C ASP A 84 3.63 3.13 -26.98
N LYS A 85 3.57 2.70 -28.25
CA LYS A 85 3.49 1.28 -28.63
C LYS A 85 4.82 0.53 -28.48
N GLU A 86 5.95 1.24 -28.47
CA GLU A 86 7.28 0.62 -28.34
C GLU A 86 7.62 0.31 -26.89
N THR A 87 7.04 1.07 -25.96
CA THR A 87 7.18 0.87 -24.51
C THR A 87 6.25 -0.24 -24.02
N ARG A 88 6.83 -1.33 -23.49
CA ARG A 88 6.10 -2.39 -22.78
C ARG A 88 6.07 -2.17 -21.27
N VAL A 89 7.10 -1.55 -20.71
CA VAL A 89 7.20 -1.29 -19.26
C VAL A 89 7.72 0.12 -19.02
N ILE A 90 7.10 0.82 -18.08
CA ILE A 90 7.59 2.13 -17.63
C ILE A 90 8.32 1.94 -16.31
N ALA A 91 9.60 2.27 -16.25
CA ALA A 91 10.39 2.32 -15.03
C ALA A 91 10.61 3.78 -14.59
N GLY A 92 10.51 4.07 -13.30
CA GLY A 92 10.53 5.44 -12.78
C GLY A 92 11.43 5.60 -11.57
N TYR A 93 12.23 6.66 -11.53
CA TYR A 93 12.88 7.15 -10.31
C TYR A 93 12.29 8.50 -9.92
N LEU A 94 11.62 8.55 -8.77
CA LEU A 94 10.93 9.74 -8.28
C LEU A 94 11.46 10.15 -6.90
N GLU A 95 11.81 11.42 -6.73
CA GLU A 95 12.14 12.01 -5.43
C GLU A 95 10.90 12.63 -4.79
N SER A 96 10.02 13.22 -5.61
CA SER A 96 8.72 13.78 -5.20
C SER A 96 7.71 13.71 -6.35
N ILE A 97 6.42 13.87 -6.02
CA ILE A 97 5.31 13.96 -6.98
C ILE A 97 4.62 15.31 -6.77
N LYS A 98 4.45 16.11 -7.82
CA LYS A 98 3.94 17.48 -7.66
C LYS A 98 2.42 17.52 -7.56
N GLU A 99 1.74 16.75 -8.41
CA GLU A 99 0.28 16.77 -8.56
C GLU A 99 -0.30 15.41 -8.16
N GLY A 100 -0.37 15.11 -6.85
CA GLY A 100 -0.71 13.77 -6.36
C GLY A 100 -2.05 13.22 -6.87
N ASP A 101 -3.10 14.03 -6.91
CA ASP A 101 -4.41 13.63 -7.45
C ASP A 101 -4.37 13.30 -8.94
N LYS A 102 -3.64 14.10 -9.74
CA LYS A 102 -3.49 13.89 -11.17
C LYS A 102 -2.58 12.69 -11.44
N PHE A 103 -1.51 12.53 -10.66
CA PHE A 103 -0.63 11.38 -10.69
C PHE A 103 -1.41 10.09 -10.43
N LEU A 104 -2.24 10.03 -9.38
CA LEU A 104 -3.03 8.84 -9.07
C LEU A 104 -3.87 8.37 -10.25
N ARG A 105 -4.58 9.31 -10.90
CA ARG A 105 -5.40 9.03 -12.08
C ARG A 105 -4.57 8.55 -13.27
N VAL A 106 -3.55 9.30 -13.65
CA VAL A 106 -2.73 8.98 -14.83
C VAL A 106 -1.92 7.71 -14.61
N ALA A 107 -1.44 7.47 -13.39
CA ALA A 107 -0.75 6.23 -13.05
C ALA A 107 -1.70 5.02 -13.09
N GLU A 108 -2.95 5.16 -12.63
CA GLU A 108 -3.99 4.12 -12.75
C GLU A 108 -4.32 3.81 -14.22
N GLU A 109 -4.50 4.85 -15.04
CA GLU A 109 -4.72 4.72 -16.49
C GLU A 109 -3.52 4.04 -17.19
N ALA A 110 -2.29 4.47 -16.88
CA ALA A 110 -1.07 3.90 -17.44
C ALA A 110 -0.89 2.43 -17.01
N ALA A 111 -1.05 2.14 -15.72
CA ALA A 111 -0.93 0.80 -15.15
C ALA A 111 -1.97 -0.17 -15.71
N ALA A 112 -3.18 0.30 -16.05
CA ALA A 112 -4.20 -0.53 -16.69
C ALA A 112 -3.77 -1.00 -18.09
N ILE A 113 -3.00 -0.17 -18.81
CA ILE A 113 -2.46 -0.48 -20.14
C ILE A 113 -1.22 -1.36 -20.02
N LYS A 114 -0.24 -0.94 -19.22
CA LYS A 114 1.08 -1.60 -19.11
C LYS A 114 1.72 -1.42 -17.73
N PRO A 115 2.64 -2.30 -17.30
CA PRO A 115 3.28 -2.20 -15.99
C PRO A 115 4.04 -0.90 -15.78
N VAL A 116 3.87 -0.30 -14.60
CA VAL A 116 4.58 0.91 -14.15
C VAL A 116 5.34 0.58 -12.87
N VAL A 117 6.67 0.52 -12.94
CA VAL A 117 7.57 0.21 -11.82
C VAL A 117 8.24 1.49 -11.34
N ILE A 118 8.06 1.88 -10.07
CA ILE A 118 8.61 3.13 -9.53
C ILE A 118 9.46 2.87 -8.30
N LEU A 119 10.71 3.32 -8.36
CA LEU A 119 11.57 3.53 -7.20
C LEU A 119 11.31 4.93 -6.62
N LYS A 120 10.66 4.96 -5.45
CA LYS A 120 10.43 6.19 -4.68
C LYS A 120 11.44 6.30 -3.54
N VAL A 121 12.29 7.34 -3.59
CA VAL A 121 13.29 7.61 -2.54
C VAL A 121 12.80 8.64 -1.53
N GLY A 122 13.56 8.90 -0.46
CA GLY A 122 13.20 9.91 0.54
C GLY A 122 12.03 9.51 1.45
N ILE A 123 11.91 8.21 1.72
CA ILE A 123 10.77 7.60 2.44
C ILE A 123 10.97 7.51 3.95
N THR A 124 12.23 7.54 4.40
CA THR A 124 12.58 7.58 5.83
C THR A 124 12.67 9.03 6.29
N GLN A 125 12.59 9.32 7.59
CA GLN A 125 12.75 10.68 8.10
C GLN A 125 14.08 11.32 7.65
N ALA A 126 15.18 10.56 7.68
CA ALA A 126 16.48 11.02 7.22
C ALA A 126 16.51 11.25 5.69
N GLY A 127 15.97 10.31 4.91
CA GLY A 127 15.90 10.44 3.45
C GLY A 127 14.98 11.57 3.00
N ALA A 128 13.84 11.74 3.65
CA ALA A 128 12.88 12.83 3.45
C ALA A 128 13.55 14.19 3.68
N LYS A 129 14.31 14.33 4.78
CA LYS A 129 15.09 15.53 5.07
C LYS A 129 16.15 15.79 3.99
N ALA A 130 16.89 14.77 3.56
CA ALA A 130 17.88 14.89 2.50
C ALA A 130 17.26 15.31 1.15
N ALA A 131 16.16 14.66 0.75
CA ALA A 131 15.44 14.98 -0.49
C ALA A 131 14.83 16.38 -0.43
N SER A 132 14.32 16.80 0.73
CA SER A 132 13.79 18.15 0.91
C SER A 132 14.87 19.22 0.80
N SER A 133 16.05 19.00 1.40
CA SER A 133 17.21 19.89 1.21
C SER A 133 17.72 19.91 -0.24
N HIS A 134 17.61 18.79 -0.96
CA HIS A 134 18.06 18.65 -2.34
C HIS A 134 17.11 19.32 -3.36
N THR A 135 15.80 19.18 -3.16
CA THR A 135 14.77 19.61 -4.14
C THR A 135 13.98 20.84 -3.72
N GLY A 136 14.06 21.24 -2.45
CA GLY A 136 13.22 22.28 -1.86
C GLY A 136 11.75 21.88 -1.70
N SER A 137 11.37 20.62 -1.95
CA SER A 137 10.00 20.12 -1.82
C SER A 137 9.74 19.45 -0.47
N LEU A 138 8.50 19.51 0.03
CA LEU A 138 8.11 18.78 1.23
C LEU A 138 8.02 17.28 0.90
N ALA A 139 8.67 16.43 1.68
CA ALA A 139 8.57 14.99 1.50
C ALA A 139 7.23 14.48 2.08
N GLY A 140 6.41 13.83 1.24
CA GLY A 140 5.17 13.16 1.68
C GLY A 140 5.46 11.92 2.53
N ALA A 141 4.46 11.47 3.29
CA ALA A 141 4.62 10.31 4.17
C ALA A 141 4.77 9.01 3.35
N ASP A 142 5.70 8.13 3.73
CA ASP A 142 5.92 6.84 3.05
C ASP A 142 4.63 6.00 2.94
N MET A 143 3.82 6.01 3.99
CA MET A 143 2.53 5.31 4.02
C MET A 143 1.57 5.85 2.94
N ALA A 144 1.61 7.15 2.66
CA ALA A 144 0.79 7.79 1.63
C ALA A 144 1.20 7.33 0.23
N TYR A 145 2.51 7.30 -0.07
CA TYR A 145 3.02 6.74 -1.32
C TYR A 145 2.68 5.26 -1.48
N GLY A 146 2.83 4.47 -0.41
CA GLY A 146 2.44 3.06 -0.41
C GLY A 146 0.95 2.85 -0.73
N ALA A 147 0.07 3.65 -0.11
CA ALA A 147 -1.37 3.62 -0.40
C ALA A 147 -1.67 4.11 -1.84
N ALA A 148 -0.99 5.15 -2.31
CA ALA A 148 -1.13 5.70 -3.65
C ALA A 148 -0.76 4.69 -4.73
N PHE A 149 0.40 4.04 -4.59
CA PHE A 149 0.88 3.07 -5.56
C PHE A 149 0.02 1.80 -5.59
N ARG A 150 -0.39 1.28 -4.42
CA ARG A 150 -1.33 0.15 -4.35
C ARG A 150 -2.68 0.45 -4.98
N ARG A 151 -3.17 1.69 -4.88
CA ARG A 151 -4.42 2.12 -5.50
C ARG A 151 -4.26 2.22 -7.02
N SER A 152 -3.21 2.88 -7.48
CA SER A 152 -2.96 3.15 -8.90
C SER A 152 -2.35 1.99 -9.68
N GLY A 153 -2.01 0.87 -9.03
CA GLY A 153 -1.40 -0.28 -9.73
C GLY A 153 0.08 -0.11 -10.05
N VAL A 154 0.69 0.98 -9.58
CA VAL A 154 2.13 1.18 -9.63
C VAL A 154 2.80 0.11 -8.78
N ILE A 155 3.73 -0.62 -9.40
CA ILE A 155 4.62 -1.56 -8.73
C ILE A 155 5.73 -0.74 -8.08
N ARG A 156 5.82 -0.80 -6.75
CA ARG A 156 6.87 -0.11 -6.02
C ARG A 156 8.13 -0.95 -6.01
N ALA A 157 9.25 -0.38 -6.43
CA ALA A 157 10.58 -0.95 -6.21
C ALA A 157 11.18 -0.39 -4.91
N GLU A 158 11.79 -1.27 -4.12
CA GLU A 158 12.39 -0.94 -2.82
C GLU A 158 13.78 -0.34 -2.96
N ASN A 159 14.51 -0.74 -4.00
CA ASN A 159 15.87 -0.33 -4.29
C ASN A 159 16.13 -0.33 -5.81
N PHE A 160 17.36 -0.02 -6.19
CA PHE A 160 17.77 0.09 -7.58
C PHE A 160 17.72 -1.27 -8.30
N GLU A 161 18.16 -2.32 -7.62
CA GLU A 161 18.15 -3.69 -8.12
C GLU A 161 16.72 -4.16 -8.43
N ALA A 162 15.79 -3.95 -7.49
CA ALA A 162 14.37 -4.31 -7.63
C ALA A 162 13.70 -3.56 -8.80
N LEU A 163 14.05 -2.30 -9.03
CA LEU A 163 13.52 -1.52 -10.15
C LEU A 163 13.74 -2.24 -11.48
N PHE A 164 14.95 -2.74 -11.70
CA PHE A 164 15.29 -3.43 -12.94
C PHE A 164 14.88 -4.88 -12.96
N ASP A 165 14.94 -5.60 -11.84
CA ASP A 165 14.45 -6.98 -11.75
C ASP A 165 12.98 -7.08 -12.15
N TYR A 166 12.17 -6.16 -11.63
CA TYR A 166 10.75 -6.13 -11.90
C TYR A 166 10.51 -5.69 -13.34
N ALA A 167 11.17 -4.61 -13.78
CA ALA A 167 11.02 -4.11 -15.15
C ALA A 167 11.40 -5.16 -16.19
N LEU A 168 12.49 -5.91 -15.96
CA LEU A 168 12.95 -6.99 -16.80
C LEU A 168 11.91 -8.13 -16.88
N ALA A 169 11.37 -8.58 -15.74
CA ALA A 169 10.34 -9.62 -15.71
C ALA A 169 9.11 -9.22 -16.54
N PHE A 170 8.59 -8.01 -16.30
CA PHE A 170 7.43 -7.50 -17.02
C PHE A 170 7.68 -7.25 -18.51
N ALA A 171 8.90 -6.93 -18.90
CA ALA A 171 9.24 -6.67 -20.31
C ALA A 171 9.34 -7.97 -21.13
N THR A 172 9.62 -9.09 -20.47
CA THR A 172 10.06 -10.33 -21.12
C THR A 172 9.14 -11.52 -20.88
N GLN A 173 8.30 -11.50 -19.84
CA GLN A 173 7.47 -12.64 -19.43
C GLN A 173 5.97 -12.31 -19.41
N PRO A 174 5.10 -13.30 -19.71
CA PRO A 174 3.65 -13.13 -19.57
C PRO A 174 3.26 -13.00 -18.09
N LEU A 175 2.11 -12.39 -17.81
CA LEU A 175 1.61 -12.32 -16.44
C LEU A 175 1.20 -13.71 -15.93
N PRO A 176 1.53 -14.05 -14.67
CA PRO A 176 1.04 -15.28 -14.05
C PRO A 176 -0.48 -15.22 -13.85
N LYS A 177 -1.15 -16.36 -13.94
CA LYS A 177 -2.60 -16.48 -13.67
C LYS A 177 -2.93 -16.52 -12.18
N SER A 178 -1.97 -16.91 -11.35
CA SER A 178 -2.12 -16.98 -9.90
C SER A 178 -0.76 -17.00 -9.21
N ARG A 179 -0.77 -17.17 -7.89
CA ARG A 179 0.43 -17.28 -7.05
C ARG A 179 1.09 -18.67 -7.05
N ARG A 180 0.58 -19.63 -7.83
CA ARG A 180 1.05 -21.02 -7.87
C ARG A 180 2.35 -21.16 -8.67
N VAL A 181 3.45 -21.50 -7.99
CA VAL A 181 4.79 -21.60 -8.57
C VAL A 181 5.37 -23.00 -8.41
N ALA A 182 6.08 -23.46 -9.44
CA ALA A 182 6.95 -24.64 -9.39
C ALA A 182 8.41 -24.24 -9.54
N VAL A 183 9.29 -24.88 -8.77
CA VAL A 183 10.74 -24.68 -8.84
C VAL A 183 11.39 -25.95 -9.39
N ILE A 184 12.30 -25.80 -10.35
CA ILE A 184 13.18 -26.88 -10.83
C ILE A 184 14.60 -26.54 -10.39
N THR A 185 15.32 -27.50 -9.81
CA THR A 185 16.70 -27.29 -9.35
C THR A 185 17.54 -28.53 -9.56
N ASN A 186 18.86 -28.39 -9.78
CA ASN A 186 19.81 -29.50 -9.67
C ASN A 186 20.51 -29.56 -8.31
N ALA A 187 20.22 -28.61 -7.42
CA ALA A 187 20.86 -28.52 -6.12
C ALA A 187 19.83 -28.20 -5.03
N GLY A 188 19.79 -29.05 -4.00
CA GLY A 188 18.87 -28.90 -2.88
C GLY A 188 18.99 -27.56 -2.14
N GLY A 189 20.20 -27.06 -1.89
CA GLY A 189 20.43 -25.80 -1.16
C GLY A 189 19.75 -24.58 -1.81
N PRO A 190 20.10 -24.22 -3.06
CA PRO A 190 19.42 -23.17 -3.81
C PRO A 190 17.92 -23.43 -4.01
N GLY A 191 17.49 -24.69 -4.15
CA GLY A 191 16.08 -25.05 -4.18
C GLY A 191 15.32 -24.68 -2.89
N ILE A 192 15.91 -24.96 -1.73
CA ILE A 192 15.36 -24.57 -0.42
C ILE A 192 15.31 -23.05 -0.30
N MET A 193 16.36 -22.33 -0.71
CA MET A 193 16.36 -20.86 -0.72
C MET A 193 15.22 -20.28 -1.55
N ALA A 194 14.95 -20.86 -2.73
CA ALA A 194 13.84 -20.46 -3.58
C ALA A 194 12.47 -20.72 -2.90
N ALA A 195 12.31 -21.88 -2.28
CA ALA A 195 11.08 -22.25 -1.57
C ALA A 195 10.81 -21.34 -0.37
N ASP A 196 11.81 -21.12 0.49
CA ASP A 196 11.73 -20.24 1.66
C ASP A 196 11.38 -18.80 1.24
N ALA A 197 12.03 -18.29 0.19
CA ALA A 197 11.72 -16.97 -0.35
C ALA A 197 10.28 -16.91 -0.87
N ALA A 198 9.84 -17.93 -1.63
CA ALA A 198 8.51 -17.98 -2.22
C ALA A 198 7.42 -17.98 -1.14
N GLU A 199 7.52 -18.83 -0.12
CA GLU A 199 6.55 -18.86 0.97
C GLU A 199 6.57 -17.58 1.80
N THR A 200 7.75 -17.01 2.08
CA THR A 200 7.90 -15.77 2.86
C THR A 200 7.14 -14.59 2.23
N VAL A 201 7.12 -14.51 0.91
CA VAL A 201 6.39 -13.46 0.18
C VAL A 201 4.96 -13.87 -0.19
N GLY A 202 4.51 -15.06 0.21
CA GLY A 202 3.15 -15.55 -0.01
C GLY A 202 2.88 -16.04 -1.43
N LEU A 203 3.90 -16.49 -2.17
CA LEU A 203 3.70 -17.39 -3.31
C LEU A 203 3.36 -18.80 -2.79
N GLN A 204 2.68 -19.58 -3.62
CA GLN A 204 2.22 -20.92 -3.27
C GLN A 204 3.06 -21.96 -4.01
N MET A 205 3.90 -22.68 -3.26
CA MET A 205 4.59 -23.85 -3.78
C MET A 205 3.55 -24.91 -4.15
N VAL A 206 3.40 -25.18 -5.45
CA VAL A 206 2.44 -26.18 -5.96
C VAL A 206 2.73 -27.55 -5.35
N ASN A 207 1.69 -28.19 -4.83
CA ASN A 207 1.77 -29.60 -4.52
C ASN A 207 1.70 -30.40 -5.83
N ILE A 208 2.82 -31.02 -6.22
CA ILE A 208 2.91 -31.79 -7.47
C ILE A 208 1.92 -32.97 -7.40
N SER A 209 0.95 -32.97 -8.31
CA SER A 209 -0.11 -33.97 -8.39
C SER A 209 0.44 -35.37 -8.71
N GLU A 210 -0.29 -36.42 -8.35
CA GLU A 210 0.12 -37.79 -8.68
C GLU A 210 0.28 -37.98 -10.20
N SER A 211 -0.63 -37.41 -10.99
CA SER A 211 -0.55 -37.47 -12.46
C SER A 211 0.70 -36.79 -13.02
N THR A 212 1.17 -35.73 -12.37
CA THR A 212 2.42 -35.03 -12.74
C THR A 212 3.63 -35.84 -12.31
N ARG A 213 3.58 -36.45 -11.10
CA ARG A 213 4.63 -37.35 -10.61
C ARG A 213 4.80 -38.58 -11.51
N GLU A 214 3.71 -39.18 -11.98
CA GLU A 214 3.74 -40.32 -12.90
C GLU A 214 4.42 -39.98 -14.23
N LYS A 215 4.27 -38.75 -14.73
CA LYS A 215 4.96 -38.26 -15.94
C LYS A 215 6.44 -37.95 -15.70
N LEU A 216 6.79 -37.43 -14.51
CA LEU A 216 8.18 -37.11 -14.15
C LEU A 216 9.01 -38.36 -13.83
N LYS A 217 8.41 -39.36 -13.18
CA LYS A 217 9.08 -40.58 -12.68
C LYS A 217 9.89 -41.35 -13.74
N PRO A 218 9.40 -41.59 -14.97
CA PRO A 218 10.21 -42.27 -15.99
C PRO A 218 11.31 -41.40 -16.59
N ALA A 219 11.21 -40.07 -16.45
CA ALA A 219 12.13 -39.11 -17.06
C ALA A 219 13.27 -38.68 -16.12
N LEU A 220 13.13 -38.95 -14.82
CA LEU A 220 14.09 -38.58 -13.77
C LEU A 220 14.63 -39.82 -13.05
N PRO A 221 15.89 -39.78 -12.54
CA PRO A 221 16.46 -40.91 -11.82
C PRO A 221 15.70 -41.19 -10.51
N PRO A 222 15.73 -42.43 -9.98
CA PRO A 222 15.04 -42.78 -8.72
C PRO A 222 15.47 -41.95 -7.50
N THR A 223 16.65 -41.34 -7.55
CA THR A 223 17.20 -40.46 -6.51
C THR A 223 16.66 -39.04 -6.57
N ALA A 224 16.01 -38.64 -7.67
CA ALA A 224 15.41 -37.31 -7.84
C ALA A 224 14.26 -37.07 -6.85
N ALA A 225 14.13 -35.84 -6.36
CA ALA A 225 12.99 -35.45 -5.53
C ALA A 225 11.87 -34.89 -6.42
N LEU A 226 10.78 -35.63 -6.56
CA LEU A 226 9.61 -35.24 -7.37
C LEU A 226 8.64 -34.31 -6.62
N GLY A 227 9.14 -33.60 -5.59
CA GLY A 227 8.39 -32.61 -4.83
C GLY A 227 8.38 -31.25 -5.51
N ASN A 228 8.14 -30.20 -4.74
CA ASN A 228 8.37 -28.83 -5.19
C ASN A 228 9.24 -28.14 -4.14
N PRO A 229 10.53 -27.89 -4.41
CA PRO A 229 11.19 -28.00 -5.72
C PRO A 229 11.29 -29.42 -6.30
N VAL A 230 11.26 -29.51 -7.63
CA VAL A 230 11.66 -30.72 -8.38
C VAL A 230 13.18 -30.73 -8.46
N ASP A 231 13.83 -31.59 -7.68
CA ASP A 231 15.28 -31.75 -7.64
C ASP A 231 15.72 -32.78 -8.69
N VAL A 232 16.30 -32.29 -9.77
CA VAL A 232 16.84 -33.10 -10.87
C VAL A 232 18.25 -33.64 -10.58
N ILE A 233 18.80 -33.44 -9.39
CA ILE A 233 20.11 -33.94 -8.91
C ILE A 233 21.31 -33.24 -9.55
N GLY A 234 22.40 -33.13 -8.79
CA GLY A 234 23.58 -32.30 -9.13
C GLY A 234 24.36 -32.72 -10.37
N ASP A 235 24.21 -33.95 -10.85
CA ASP A 235 24.80 -34.41 -12.12
C ASP A 235 23.85 -34.23 -13.32
N ALA A 236 22.79 -33.42 -13.17
CA ALA A 236 21.82 -33.17 -14.22
C ALA A 236 22.45 -32.55 -15.47
N GLU A 237 22.29 -33.25 -16.58
CA GLU A 237 22.45 -32.68 -17.91
C GLU A 237 21.21 -31.85 -18.30
N PRO A 238 21.32 -30.93 -19.30
CA PRO A 238 20.20 -30.12 -19.77
C PRO A 238 18.92 -30.90 -20.06
N GLU A 239 19.02 -32.11 -20.61
CA GLU A 239 17.90 -33.01 -20.92
C GLU A 239 17.02 -33.30 -19.70
N ARG A 240 17.64 -33.42 -18.52
CA ARG A 240 16.93 -33.72 -17.28
C ARG A 240 16.14 -32.53 -16.77
N TYR A 241 16.69 -31.31 -16.93
CA TYR A 241 15.94 -30.07 -16.72
C TYR A 241 14.76 -29.97 -17.68
N MET A 242 14.98 -30.24 -18.97
CA MET A 242 13.94 -30.15 -19.99
C MET A 242 12.79 -31.13 -19.73
N ALA A 243 13.10 -32.36 -19.33
CA ALA A 243 12.10 -33.35 -18.95
C ALA A 243 11.18 -32.85 -17.83
N ALA A 244 11.73 -32.21 -16.80
CA ALA A 244 10.94 -31.61 -15.73
C ALA A 244 10.17 -30.37 -16.21
N PHE A 245 10.82 -29.49 -16.97
CA PHE A 245 10.25 -28.25 -17.47
C PHE A 245 9.06 -28.47 -18.38
N GLU A 246 9.15 -29.38 -19.35
CA GLU A 246 8.07 -29.68 -20.27
C GLU A 246 6.84 -30.23 -19.52
N VAL A 247 7.03 -31.12 -18.56
CA VAL A 247 5.91 -31.66 -17.77
C VAL A 247 5.24 -30.57 -16.92
N LEU A 248 6.01 -29.72 -16.24
CA LEU A 248 5.47 -28.65 -15.39
C LEU A 248 4.83 -27.52 -16.19
N GLN A 249 5.36 -27.20 -17.37
CA GLN A 249 4.78 -26.21 -18.26
C GLN A 249 3.39 -26.63 -18.76
N GLU A 250 3.13 -27.94 -18.91
CA GLU A 250 1.80 -28.46 -19.26
C GLU A 250 0.86 -28.68 -18.06
N ASP A 251 1.36 -28.66 -16.81
CA ASP A 251 0.53 -28.90 -15.63
C ASP A 251 -0.40 -27.71 -15.34
N GLU A 252 -1.71 -27.91 -15.41
CA GLU A 252 -2.72 -26.87 -15.13
C GLU A 252 -2.68 -26.33 -13.69
N ASN A 253 -1.97 -27.02 -12.79
CA ASN A 253 -1.78 -26.58 -11.41
C ASN A 253 -0.60 -25.61 -11.22
N VAL A 254 0.23 -25.44 -12.24
CA VAL A 254 1.41 -24.58 -12.23
C VAL A 254 1.13 -23.32 -13.04
N ASP A 255 1.27 -22.13 -12.46
CA ASP A 255 1.04 -20.87 -13.18
C ASP A 255 2.32 -20.06 -13.43
N ALA A 256 3.43 -20.46 -12.81
CA ALA A 256 4.76 -19.88 -13.00
C ALA A 256 5.86 -20.93 -12.72
N ILE A 257 7.01 -20.81 -13.39
CA ILE A 257 8.15 -21.72 -13.19
C ILE A 257 9.42 -20.91 -12.89
N ILE A 258 10.15 -21.32 -11.86
CA ILE A 258 11.51 -20.83 -11.58
C ILE A 258 12.50 -21.96 -11.82
N VAL A 259 13.48 -21.75 -12.69
CA VAL A 259 14.58 -22.71 -12.91
C VAL A 259 15.84 -22.22 -12.21
N VAL A 260 16.28 -23.00 -11.24
CA VAL A 260 17.50 -22.77 -10.45
C VAL A 260 18.59 -23.71 -10.96
N ALA A 261 19.74 -23.17 -11.32
CA ALA A 261 20.86 -23.97 -11.82
C ALA A 261 22.17 -23.53 -11.18
N THR A 262 22.89 -24.52 -10.64
CA THR A 262 24.26 -24.34 -10.16
C THR A 262 25.25 -24.93 -11.17
N PRO A 263 26.52 -24.49 -11.20
CA PRO A 263 27.49 -25.00 -12.14
C PRO A 263 28.04 -26.34 -11.63
N GLN A 264 27.78 -27.40 -12.40
CA GLN A 264 28.52 -28.66 -12.35
C GLN A 264 29.01 -28.95 -13.76
N ASN A 265 29.98 -29.86 -13.88
CA ASN A 265 30.59 -30.22 -15.16
C ASN A 265 29.56 -30.64 -16.23
N MET A 266 28.42 -31.22 -15.81
CA MET A 266 27.40 -31.76 -16.71
C MET A 266 26.30 -30.75 -17.09
N THR A 267 26.16 -29.65 -16.35
CA THR A 267 25.01 -28.72 -16.43
C THR A 267 24.94 -27.97 -17.76
N ARG A 268 26.09 -27.76 -18.43
CA ARG A 268 26.21 -27.07 -19.73
C ARG A 268 25.28 -25.83 -19.85
N PRO A 269 25.51 -24.77 -19.05
CA PRO A 269 24.53 -23.68 -18.89
C PRO A 269 24.07 -23.00 -20.18
N LEU A 270 24.97 -22.83 -21.15
CA LEU A 270 24.62 -22.26 -22.45
C LEU A 270 23.59 -23.13 -23.21
N GLU A 271 23.81 -24.44 -23.25
CA GLU A 271 22.89 -25.38 -23.91
C GLU A 271 21.55 -25.46 -23.17
N LEU A 272 21.57 -25.46 -21.84
CA LEU A 272 20.35 -25.40 -21.04
C LEU A 272 19.53 -24.14 -21.34
N ALA A 273 20.19 -22.98 -21.43
CA ALA A 273 19.55 -21.71 -21.78
C ALA A 273 18.82 -21.78 -23.14
N GLU A 274 19.49 -22.31 -24.16
CA GLU A 274 18.92 -22.44 -25.50
C GLU A 274 17.74 -23.41 -25.55
N LYS A 275 17.84 -24.54 -24.83
CA LYS A 275 16.74 -25.51 -24.75
C LYS A 275 15.53 -24.97 -24.01
N LEU A 276 15.74 -24.27 -22.89
CA LEU A 276 14.66 -23.61 -22.15
C LEU A 276 13.93 -22.61 -23.05
N ALA A 277 14.68 -21.75 -23.74
CA ALA A 277 14.11 -20.78 -24.68
C ALA A 277 13.32 -21.45 -25.82
N ALA A 278 13.89 -22.50 -26.43
CA ALA A 278 13.25 -23.20 -27.53
C ALA A 278 11.95 -23.93 -27.13
N ALA A 279 11.90 -24.48 -25.91
CA ALA A 279 10.74 -25.22 -25.42
C ALA A 279 9.70 -24.33 -24.71
N HIS A 280 10.03 -23.08 -24.38
CA HIS A 280 9.12 -22.20 -23.67
C HIS A 280 7.97 -21.74 -24.58
N LYS A 281 6.73 -22.10 -24.21
CA LYS A 281 5.50 -21.78 -24.96
C LYS A 281 4.98 -20.36 -24.75
N GLY A 282 5.56 -19.59 -23.81
CA GLY A 282 5.12 -18.22 -23.51
C GLY A 282 3.74 -18.10 -22.84
N THR A 283 3.19 -19.19 -22.29
CA THR A 283 1.87 -19.19 -21.64
C THR A 283 1.91 -18.98 -20.12
N LYS A 284 3.06 -19.20 -19.50
CA LYS A 284 3.34 -19.06 -18.06
C LYS A 284 4.69 -18.37 -17.90
N PRO A 285 4.89 -17.43 -16.96
CA PRO A 285 6.20 -16.84 -16.75
C PRO A 285 7.25 -17.90 -16.37
N LEU A 286 8.39 -17.83 -17.07
CA LEU A 286 9.63 -18.56 -16.78
C LEU A 286 10.68 -17.56 -16.29
N LEU A 287 11.11 -17.71 -15.04
CA LEU A 287 12.23 -16.96 -14.47
C LEU A 287 13.38 -17.92 -14.18
N THR A 288 14.61 -17.47 -14.30
CA THR A 288 15.79 -18.32 -14.06
C THR A 288 16.74 -17.71 -13.05
N GLU A 289 17.47 -18.58 -12.37
CA GLU A 289 18.57 -18.23 -11.49
C GLU A 289 19.70 -19.19 -11.76
N PHE A 290 20.63 -18.78 -12.63
CA PHE A 290 21.86 -19.53 -12.85
C PHE A 290 22.87 -19.03 -11.81
N MET A 291 22.94 -19.67 -10.66
CA MET A 291 23.83 -19.29 -9.58
C MET A 291 25.29 -19.48 -10.01
N GLY A 292 26.16 -18.48 -9.81
CA GLY A 292 27.60 -18.60 -10.11
C GLY A 292 28.18 -17.47 -10.95
N GLY A 293 29.48 -17.56 -11.23
CA GLY A 293 30.26 -16.56 -11.97
C GLY A 293 30.50 -16.96 -13.42
N GLU A 294 31.77 -17.16 -13.77
CA GLU A 294 32.25 -17.39 -15.14
C GLU A 294 31.59 -18.59 -15.85
N GLU A 295 31.49 -19.73 -15.17
CA GLU A 295 30.92 -20.97 -15.73
C GLU A 295 29.46 -20.83 -16.23
N VAL A 296 28.68 -19.94 -15.63
CA VAL A 296 27.27 -19.71 -16.02
C VAL A 296 27.09 -18.46 -16.87
N ALA A 297 28.12 -17.63 -17.04
CA ALA A 297 28.01 -16.32 -17.66
C ALA A 297 27.46 -16.37 -19.09
N ALA A 298 27.93 -17.33 -19.90
CA ALA A 298 27.43 -17.53 -21.27
C ALA A 298 25.94 -17.92 -21.28
N GLY A 299 25.51 -18.81 -20.38
CA GLY A 299 24.10 -19.20 -20.23
C GLY A 299 23.22 -18.03 -19.80
N LYS A 300 23.66 -17.22 -18.83
CA LYS A 300 22.96 -16.00 -18.38
C LYS A 300 22.75 -15.02 -19.52
N ALA A 301 23.83 -14.70 -20.25
CA ALA A 301 23.76 -13.79 -21.38
C ALA A 301 22.79 -14.31 -22.45
N ARG A 302 22.84 -15.62 -22.73
CA ARG A 302 21.97 -16.25 -23.73
C ARG A 302 20.50 -16.24 -23.34
N LEU A 303 20.17 -16.52 -22.07
CA LEU A 303 18.80 -16.40 -21.54
C LEU A 303 18.25 -14.97 -21.76
N MET A 304 19.03 -13.96 -21.37
CA MET A 304 18.66 -12.56 -21.50
C MET A 304 18.45 -12.15 -22.97
N GLU A 305 19.33 -12.56 -23.88
CA GLU A 305 19.19 -12.35 -25.33
C GLU A 305 17.92 -12.99 -25.90
N LEU A 306 17.49 -14.12 -25.34
CA LEU A 306 16.30 -14.87 -25.76
C LEU A 306 15.02 -14.46 -25.01
N GLY A 307 15.08 -13.40 -24.20
CA GLY A 307 13.92 -12.89 -23.46
C GLY A 307 13.50 -13.76 -22.27
N ILE A 308 14.41 -14.53 -21.69
CA ILE A 308 14.21 -15.20 -20.39
C ILE A 308 15.01 -14.46 -19.31
N PRO A 309 14.36 -13.90 -18.29
CA PRO A 309 15.03 -13.11 -17.28
C PRO A 309 15.85 -14.02 -16.34
N ASN A 310 17.14 -13.70 -16.18
CA ASN A 310 18.01 -14.37 -15.23
C ASN A 310 18.38 -13.46 -14.04
N TYR A 311 18.21 -13.98 -12.84
CA TYR A 311 18.52 -13.30 -11.58
C TYR A 311 19.81 -13.85 -10.95
N PRO A 312 20.51 -13.05 -10.12
CA PRO A 312 21.74 -13.51 -9.47
C PRO A 312 21.50 -14.25 -8.15
N ALA A 313 20.25 -14.32 -7.67
CA ALA A 313 19.87 -15.05 -6.46
C ALA A 313 18.38 -15.46 -6.50
N PRO A 314 17.99 -16.56 -5.83
CA PRO A 314 16.61 -17.08 -5.91
C PRO A 314 15.54 -16.12 -5.37
N ASP A 315 15.86 -15.40 -4.30
CA ASP A 315 14.99 -14.41 -3.67
C ASP A 315 14.68 -13.22 -4.60
N ARG A 316 15.62 -12.83 -5.47
CA ARG A 316 15.39 -11.79 -6.50
C ARG A 316 14.41 -12.25 -7.58
N ALA A 317 14.55 -13.49 -8.06
CA ALA A 317 13.60 -14.07 -9.01
C ALA A 317 12.19 -14.18 -8.40
N VAL A 318 12.12 -14.66 -7.17
CA VAL A 318 10.86 -14.76 -6.41
C VAL A 318 10.22 -13.39 -6.19
N ALA A 319 10.99 -12.36 -5.83
CA ALA A 319 10.49 -11.01 -5.63
C ALA A 319 9.90 -10.42 -6.93
N ALA A 320 10.57 -10.65 -8.07
CA ALA A 320 10.05 -10.24 -9.37
C ALA A 320 8.74 -10.96 -9.72
N LEU A 321 8.66 -12.29 -9.52
CA LEU A 321 7.44 -13.05 -9.75
C LEU A 321 6.30 -12.58 -8.82
N LYS A 322 6.60 -12.28 -7.56
CA LYS A 322 5.64 -11.71 -6.60
C LYS A 322 5.08 -10.37 -7.08
N ALA A 323 5.92 -9.49 -7.61
CA ALA A 323 5.47 -8.22 -8.18
C ALA A 323 4.56 -8.44 -9.40
N MET A 324 4.87 -9.42 -10.25
CA MET A 324 4.00 -9.81 -11.38
C MET A 324 2.64 -10.34 -10.92
N CYS A 325 2.60 -11.18 -9.89
CA CYS A 325 1.35 -11.68 -9.30
C CYS A 325 0.51 -10.53 -8.73
N ASP A 326 1.11 -9.62 -7.95
CA ASP A 326 0.38 -8.50 -7.35
C ASP A 326 -0.22 -7.57 -8.41
N TYR A 327 0.52 -7.32 -9.50
CA TYR A 327 0.04 -6.52 -10.62
C TYR A 327 -1.07 -7.23 -11.41
N ALA A 328 -0.94 -8.54 -11.65
CA ALA A 328 -1.99 -9.34 -12.29
C ALA A 328 -3.30 -9.30 -11.48
N GLU A 329 -3.20 -9.52 -10.16
CA GLU A 329 -4.33 -9.40 -9.24
C GLU A 329 -4.93 -8.00 -9.20
N TRP A 330 -4.10 -6.95 -9.30
CA TRP A 330 -4.58 -5.57 -9.40
C TRP A 330 -5.35 -5.33 -10.71
N LYS A 331 -4.84 -5.84 -11.83
CA LYS A 331 -5.43 -5.67 -13.16
C LYS A 331 -6.78 -6.38 -13.30
N GLU A 332 -6.97 -7.48 -12.59
CA GLU A 332 -8.22 -8.25 -12.56
C GLU A 332 -9.25 -7.72 -11.55
N ARG A 333 -8.95 -6.64 -10.82
CA ARG A 333 -9.89 -6.09 -9.83
C ARG A 333 -11.19 -5.63 -10.50
N PRO A 334 -12.33 -5.82 -9.82
CA PRO A 334 -13.59 -5.26 -10.30
C PRO A 334 -13.51 -3.72 -10.32
N ILE A 335 -14.33 -3.13 -11.19
CA ILE A 335 -14.45 -1.66 -11.30
C ILE A 335 -14.70 -1.06 -9.91
N ARG A 336 -13.93 -0.02 -9.59
CA ARG A 336 -14.05 0.69 -8.30
C ARG A 336 -15.37 1.45 -8.25
N ILE A 337 -16.31 0.96 -7.45
CA ILE A 337 -17.59 1.63 -7.19
C ILE A 337 -17.56 2.20 -5.77
N VAL A 338 -17.48 3.53 -5.68
CA VAL A 338 -17.57 4.25 -4.41
C VAL A 338 -19.04 4.47 -4.05
N THR A 339 -19.47 3.89 -2.93
CA THR A 339 -20.82 4.09 -2.41
C THR A 339 -20.96 5.49 -1.82
N ARG A 340 -22.02 6.21 -2.22
CA ARG A 340 -22.44 7.47 -1.60
C ARG A 340 -23.65 7.20 -0.71
N PHE A 341 -23.61 7.76 0.49
CA PHE A 341 -24.69 7.70 1.47
C PHE A 341 -25.47 9.01 1.49
N PRO A 342 -26.80 8.97 1.78
CA PRO A 342 -27.55 10.17 2.09
C PRO A 342 -27.05 10.78 3.41
N VAL A 343 -26.75 12.07 3.38
CA VAL A 343 -26.15 12.80 4.52
C VAL A 343 -26.77 14.19 4.67
N ASN A 344 -26.76 14.73 5.89
CA ASN A 344 -27.26 16.08 6.16
C ASN A 344 -26.13 17.13 6.09
N ARG A 345 -25.75 17.51 4.86
CA ARG A 345 -24.67 18.50 4.63
C ARG A 345 -24.92 19.84 5.33
N ARG A 346 -26.16 20.35 5.28
CA ARG A 346 -26.55 21.62 5.93
C ARG A 346 -26.20 21.67 7.42
N ARG A 347 -26.28 20.54 8.15
CA ARG A 347 -25.90 20.51 9.56
C ARG A 347 -24.39 20.66 9.73
N VAL A 348 -23.62 19.99 8.89
CA VAL A 348 -22.14 19.97 8.92
C VAL A 348 -21.60 21.34 8.50
N ASP A 349 -22.13 21.91 7.42
CA ASP A 349 -21.80 23.26 6.95
C ASP A 349 -21.91 24.29 8.07
N ARG A 350 -23.00 24.26 8.85
CA ARG A 350 -23.19 25.20 9.96
C ARG A 350 -22.12 25.09 11.04
N VAL A 351 -21.73 23.87 11.40
CA VAL A 351 -20.72 23.61 12.43
C VAL A 351 -19.34 24.07 11.93
N ILE A 352 -18.94 23.63 10.73
CA ILE A 352 -17.64 23.97 10.14
C ILE A 352 -17.51 25.49 9.93
N GLN A 353 -18.53 26.14 9.36
CA GLN A 353 -18.50 27.59 9.12
C GLN A 353 -18.54 28.42 10.41
N TRP A 354 -19.09 27.89 11.51
CA TRP A 354 -18.97 28.54 12.80
C TRP A 354 -17.53 28.51 13.30
N HIS A 355 -16.88 27.35 13.26
CA HIS A 355 -15.48 27.18 13.67
C HIS A 355 -14.48 27.99 12.83
N ILE A 356 -14.67 28.03 11.51
CA ILE A 356 -13.84 28.85 10.61
C ILE A 356 -13.99 30.34 10.97
N ARG A 357 -15.21 30.83 11.16
CA ARG A 357 -15.46 32.24 11.52
C ARG A 357 -14.97 32.60 12.93
N SER A 358 -14.99 31.66 13.87
CA SER A 358 -14.48 31.88 15.22
C SER A 358 -12.96 31.70 15.33
N GLY A 359 -12.27 31.36 14.25
CA GLY A 359 -10.83 31.07 14.25
C GLY A 359 -10.45 29.87 15.12
N THR A 360 -11.39 28.94 15.37
CA THR A 360 -11.19 27.80 16.24
C THR A 360 -11.04 26.53 15.42
N ALA A 361 -9.80 26.10 15.18
CA ALA A 361 -9.49 24.92 14.37
C ALA A 361 -10.00 23.59 14.98
N GLN A 362 -10.06 23.51 16.31
CA GLN A 362 -10.40 22.29 17.01
C GLN A 362 -11.92 22.13 17.18
N ILE A 363 -12.45 21.00 16.72
CA ILE A 363 -13.83 20.56 16.93
C ILE A 363 -13.82 19.47 18.02
N GLY A 364 -14.47 19.78 19.14
CA GLY A 364 -14.56 18.89 20.29
C GLY A 364 -15.65 17.82 20.15
N GLU A 365 -15.84 17.09 21.25
CA GLU A 365 -16.77 15.96 21.39
C GLU A 365 -18.19 16.26 20.88
N VAL A 366 -18.77 17.39 21.30
CA VAL A 366 -20.18 17.71 21.07
C VAL A 366 -20.41 17.95 19.59
N GLU A 367 -19.69 18.91 19.02
CA GLU A 367 -19.79 19.30 17.62
C GLU A 367 -19.31 18.18 16.67
N GLY A 368 -18.26 17.43 17.06
CA GLY A 368 -17.77 16.27 16.31
C GLY A 368 -18.83 15.18 16.20
N LYS A 369 -19.53 14.87 17.29
CA LYS A 369 -20.66 13.93 17.28
C LYS A 369 -21.84 14.44 16.47
N GLU A 370 -22.10 15.75 16.44
CA GLU A 370 -23.14 16.31 15.57
C GLU A 370 -22.83 16.09 14.08
N ILE A 371 -21.57 16.30 13.68
CA ILE A 371 -21.10 16.06 12.31
C ILE A 371 -21.22 14.56 11.97
N LEU A 372 -20.75 13.68 12.85
CA LEU A 372 -20.84 12.23 12.62
C LEU A 372 -22.29 11.75 12.56
N LYS A 373 -23.19 12.28 13.39
CA LYS A 373 -24.63 12.00 13.31
C LYS A 373 -25.22 12.40 11.95
N ALA A 374 -24.80 13.54 11.39
CA ALA A 374 -25.22 13.98 10.06
C ALA A 374 -24.74 13.06 8.93
N TYR A 375 -23.65 12.31 9.18
CA TYR A 375 -23.13 11.25 8.33
C TYR A 375 -23.65 9.85 8.70
N GLY A 376 -24.68 9.75 9.56
CA GLY A 376 -25.38 8.50 9.86
C GLY A 376 -24.67 7.58 10.87
N PHE A 377 -23.74 8.10 11.65
CA PHE A 377 -23.21 7.39 12.81
C PHE A 377 -24.22 7.36 13.96
N LYS A 378 -24.25 6.25 14.69
CA LYS A 378 -25.00 6.17 15.95
C LYS A 378 -24.25 6.94 17.03
N ILE A 379 -24.92 7.97 17.54
CA ILE A 379 -24.50 8.74 18.72
C ILE A 379 -25.46 8.41 19.85
N LEU A 380 -24.93 8.09 21.02
CA LEU A 380 -25.74 7.85 22.22
C LEU A 380 -26.33 9.16 22.73
N ASP A 381 -27.46 9.06 23.46
CA ASP A 381 -28.08 10.25 24.02
C ASP A 381 -27.15 10.90 25.03
N GLY A 382 -26.88 12.18 24.82
CA GLY A 382 -26.03 12.96 25.70
C GLY A 382 -26.24 14.45 25.52
N THR A 383 -25.81 15.23 26.50
CA THR A 383 -25.97 16.69 26.53
C THR A 383 -24.83 17.31 27.32
N LEU A 384 -24.38 18.48 26.88
CA LEU A 384 -23.42 19.28 27.63
C LEU A 384 -24.10 19.89 28.85
N ALA A 385 -23.54 19.67 30.04
CA ALA A 385 -23.97 20.27 31.29
C ALA A 385 -22.88 21.21 31.81
N SER A 386 -23.27 22.44 32.15
CA SER A 386 -22.42 23.46 32.76
C SER A 386 -22.39 23.36 34.29
N THR A 387 -23.38 22.70 34.89
CA THR A 387 -23.50 22.53 36.35
C THR A 387 -23.76 21.08 36.74
N ALA A 388 -23.53 20.74 38.01
CA ALA A 388 -23.80 19.41 38.53
C ALA A 388 -25.31 19.09 38.50
N GLU A 389 -26.17 20.09 38.74
CA GLU A 389 -27.63 19.97 38.64
C GLU A 389 -28.05 19.63 37.21
N GLU A 390 -27.56 20.36 36.20
CA GLU A 390 -27.83 20.07 34.78
C GLU A 390 -27.34 18.67 34.39
N ALA A 391 -26.21 18.23 34.96
CA ALA A 391 -25.66 16.91 34.72
C ALA A 391 -26.58 15.81 35.29
N VAL A 392 -27.09 16.00 36.51
CA VAL A 392 -28.04 15.08 37.15
C VAL A 392 -29.38 15.06 36.41
N ASP A 393 -29.91 16.21 36.00
CA ASP A 393 -31.16 16.29 35.25
C ASP A 393 -31.04 15.58 33.90
N THR A 394 -29.90 15.77 33.21
CA THR A 394 -29.59 15.05 31.98
C THR A 394 -29.52 13.55 32.23
N ALA A 395 -28.82 13.10 33.28
CA ALA A 395 -28.69 11.69 33.62
C ALA A 395 -30.03 11.04 33.97
N ASN A 396 -30.91 11.75 34.68
CA ASN A 396 -32.27 11.29 34.99
C ASN A 396 -33.12 11.14 33.71
N ARG A 397 -32.95 12.05 32.75
CA ARG A 397 -33.69 12.01 31.47
C ARG A 397 -33.23 10.89 30.54
N ILE A 398 -31.92 10.67 30.40
CA ILE A 398 -31.37 9.63 29.49
C ILE A 398 -31.25 8.26 30.18
N GLY A 399 -31.33 8.23 31.50
CA GLY A 399 -31.27 7.06 32.36
C GLY A 399 -29.85 6.55 32.63
N TYR A 400 -29.70 5.78 33.71
CA TYR A 400 -28.42 5.22 34.18
C TYR A 400 -28.09 3.84 33.56
N PRO A 401 -26.81 3.39 33.57
CA PRO A 401 -25.63 4.17 33.94
C PRO A 401 -25.24 5.22 32.89
N VAL A 402 -24.57 6.29 33.32
CA VAL A 402 -24.07 7.37 32.46
C VAL A 402 -22.55 7.52 32.58
N VAL A 403 -21.99 8.27 31.63
CA VAL A 403 -20.58 8.67 31.58
C VAL A 403 -20.51 10.20 31.59
N LEU A 404 -19.60 10.74 32.40
CA LEU A 404 -19.22 12.15 32.35
C LEU A 404 -17.88 12.30 31.64
N LYS A 405 -17.79 13.23 30.69
CA LYS A 405 -16.57 13.57 29.96
C LYS A 405 -16.38 15.08 29.98
N ILE A 406 -15.18 15.55 30.35
CA ILE A 406 -14.87 16.98 30.33
C ILE A 406 -14.99 17.51 28.89
N SER A 407 -15.59 18.69 28.74
CA SER A 407 -15.69 19.40 27.47
C SER A 407 -14.89 20.70 27.54
N SER A 408 -13.74 20.71 26.87
CA SER A 408 -12.85 21.87 26.79
C SER A 408 -12.05 21.81 25.49
N PRO A 409 -11.93 22.92 24.73
CA PRO A 409 -11.03 22.99 23.57
C PRO A 409 -9.55 22.85 23.96
N ASP A 410 -9.19 23.15 25.21
CA ASP A 410 -7.79 23.17 25.68
C ASP A 410 -7.34 21.83 26.28
N ILE A 411 -8.26 20.88 26.46
CA ILE A 411 -7.99 19.57 27.09
C ILE A 411 -8.22 18.46 26.07
N ILE A 412 -7.13 18.10 25.39
CA ILE A 412 -7.15 17.10 24.32
C ILE A 412 -7.19 15.67 24.90
N HIS A 413 -6.29 15.34 25.83
CA HIS A 413 -6.22 14.01 26.47
C HIS A 413 -7.01 13.98 27.79
N LYS A 414 -8.34 13.91 27.68
CA LYS A 414 -9.30 14.00 28.81
C LYS A 414 -8.94 13.06 29.98
N SER A 415 -8.56 11.82 29.69
CA SER A 415 -8.24 10.79 30.69
C SER A 415 -7.06 11.19 31.59
N ASP A 416 -6.04 11.85 31.04
CA ASP A 416 -4.83 12.25 31.76
C ASP A 416 -5.12 13.31 32.84
N PHE A 417 -6.17 14.10 32.63
CA PHE A 417 -6.66 15.09 33.59
C PHE A 417 -7.73 14.51 34.53
N GLY A 418 -8.02 13.21 34.42
CA GLY A 418 -9.12 12.58 35.14
C GLY A 418 -10.50 13.07 34.66
N GLY A 419 -10.57 13.59 33.44
CA GLY A 419 -11.75 14.17 32.79
C GLY A 419 -12.72 13.16 32.20
N VAL A 420 -12.64 11.88 32.55
CA VAL A 420 -13.62 10.85 32.18
C VAL A 420 -14.02 10.05 33.43
N ARG A 421 -15.33 9.93 33.67
CA ARG A 421 -15.92 9.11 34.74
C ARG A 421 -17.03 8.24 34.16
N ILE A 422 -16.83 6.93 34.23
CA ILE A 422 -17.75 5.93 33.67
C ILE A 422 -18.57 5.25 34.76
N ASN A 423 -19.63 4.55 34.36
CA ASN A 423 -20.43 3.69 35.22
C ASN A 423 -21.09 4.41 36.42
N LEU A 424 -21.55 5.64 36.21
CA LEU A 424 -22.28 6.40 37.22
C LEU A 424 -23.73 5.90 37.21
N ALA A 425 -24.16 5.29 38.31
CA ALA A 425 -25.39 4.52 38.40
C ALA A 425 -26.57 5.29 39.03
N ASN A 426 -26.33 6.46 39.61
CA ASN A 426 -27.35 7.29 40.25
C ASN A 426 -26.95 8.78 40.30
N ALA A 427 -27.91 9.62 40.72
CA ALA A 427 -27.76 11.08 40.76
C ALA A 427 -26.65 11.56 41.71
N GLU A 428 -26.46 10.90 42.86
CA GLU A 428 -25.42 11.25 43.83
C GLU A 428 -24.03 11.03 43.22
N GLN A 429 -23.80 9.87 42.61
CA GLN A 429 -22.56 9.56 41.90
C GLN A 429 -22.27 10.54 40.75
N VAL A 430 -23.30 11.02 40.05
CA VAL A 430 -23.14 12.02 38.98
C VAL A 430 -22.70 13.37 39.55
N ARG A 431 -23.35 13.85 40.61
CA ARG A 431 -23.00 15.11 41.27
C ARG A 431 -21.56 15.08 41.79
N ASP A 432 -21.22 14.06 42.57
CA ASP A 432 -19.88 13.90 43.14
C ASP A 432 -18.80 13.81 42.05
N ALA A 433 -19.08 13.05 40.98
CA ALA A 433 -18.15 12.90 39.88
C ALA A 433 -17.97 14.20 39.10
N PHE A 434 -19.02 15.00 38.91
CA PHE A 434 -18.96 16.29 38.24
C PHE A 434 -18.09 17.29 39.03
N ASP A 435 -18.41 17.51 40.31
CA ASP A 435 -17.71 18.47 41.15
C ASP A 435 -16.22 18.12 41.29
N LEU A 436 -15.94 16.84 41.52
CA LEU A 436 -14.57 16.34 41.64
C LEU A 436 -13.82 16.40 40.31
N MET A 437 -14.50 16.22 39.16
CA MET A 437 -13.89 16.38 37.84
C MET A 437 -13.51 17.85 37.61
N MET A 438 -14.45 18.77 37.80
CA MET A 438 -14.22 20.21 37.60
C MET A 438 -13.07 20.71 38.48
N LEU A 439 -13.07 20.35 39.77
CA LEU A 439 -12.01 20.74 40.71
C LEU A 439 -10.63 20.19 40.32
N ARG A 440 -10.54 18.93 39.87
CA ARG A 440 -9.27 18.33 39.45
C ARG A 440 -8.73 18.95 38.17
N VAL A 441 -9.61 19.12 37.18
CA VAL A 441 -9.26 19.67 35.88
C VAL A 441 -8.77 21.11 36.06
N GLN A 442 -9.50 21.94 36.80
CA GLN A 442 -9.13 23.34 37.02
C GLN A 442 -7.83 23.49 37.82
N ARG A 443 -7.50 22.56 38.73
CA ARG A 443 -6.20 22.54 39.42
C ARG A 443 -5.03 22.19 38.49
N ARG A 444 -5.24 21.26 37.56
CA ARG A 444 -4.19 20.78 36.65
C ARG A 444 -4.02 21.66 35.41
N ALA A 445 -5.08 22.31 34.97
CA ALA A 445 -5.12 23.20 33.82
C ALA A 445 -5.88 24.51 34.18
N PRO A 446 -5.28 25.39 35.01
CA PRO A 446 -5.97 26.57 35.53
C PRO A 446 -6.37 27.59 34.47
N ASN A 447 -5.68 27.58 33.33
CA ASN A 447 -5.92 28.49 32.21
C ASN A 447 -6.82 27.87 31.12
N ALA A 448 -7.29 26.63 31.29
CA ALA A 448 -8.14 25.98 30.31
C ALA A 448 -9.55 26.55 30.35
N ALA A 449 -10.11 26.86 29.18
CA ALA A 449 -11.51 27.20 29.00
C ALA A 449 -12.36 25.92 29.12
N ILE A 450 -13.03 25.75 30.26
CA ILE A 450 -13.90 24.58 30.50
C ILE A 450 -15.34 24.98 30.18
N ARG A 451 -15.97 24.30 29.22
CA ARG A 451 -17.38 24.53 28.87
C ARG A 451 -18.34 23.81 29.81
N GLY A 452 -17.89 22.72 30.42
CA GLY A 452 -18.68 21.87 31.31
C GLY A 452 -18.29 20.39 31.15
N ALA A 453 -19.23 19.50 31.47
CA ALA A 453 -19.09 18.07 31.22
C ALA A 453 -20.19 17.56 30.28
N TYR A 454 -19.80 16.79 29.28
CA TYR A 454 -20.73 16.04 28.44
C TYR A 454 -21.23 14.81 29.20
N VAL A 455 -22.53 14.79 29.49
CA VAL A 455 -23.22 13.67 30.14
C VAL A 455 -23.81 12.80 29.06
N GLU A 456 -23.41 11.53 29.01
CA GLU A 456 -23.80 10.61 27.95
C GLU A 456 -24.26 9.27 28.51
N LYS A 457 -25.28 8.66 27.88
CA LYS A 457 -25.73 7.32 28.20
C LYS A 457 -24.59 6.34 28.00
N MET A 458 -24.36 5.44 28.96
CA MET A 458 -23.37 4.39 28.78
C MET A 458 -23.90 3.33 27.81
N GLY A 459 -23.17 3.11 26.71
CA GLY A 459 -23.50 2.09 25.72
C GLY A 459 -23.17 0.67 26.19
N LEU A 460 -23.62 -0.30 25.39
CA LEU A 460 -23.29 -1.71 25.61
C LEU A 460 -21.79 -1.96 25.39
N ARG A 461 -21.23 -2.91 26.14
CA ARG A 461 -19.83 -3.33 25.92
C ARG A 461 -19.69 -3.92 24.52
N GLY A 462 -18.60 -3.56 23.86
CA GLY A 462 -18.22 -4.08 22.56
C GLY A 462 -16.71 -4.01 22.39
N ARG A 463 -16.23 -4.34 21.19
CA ARG A 463 -14.84 -4.15 20.82
C ARG A 463 -14.56 -2.68 20.56
N GLU A 464 -13.49 -2.17 21.15
CA GLU A 464 -12.97 -0.84 20.87
C GLU A 464 -12.06 -0.87 19.63
N VAL A 465 -12.42 -0.09 18.62
CA VAL A 465 -11.60 0.15 17.43
C VAL A 465 -11.37 1.64 17.25
N ILE A 466 -10.32 2.00 16.51
CA ILE A 466 -10.08 3.38 16.09
C ILE A 466 -10.40 3.51 14.61
N LEU A 467 -11.24 4.50 14.30
CA LEU A 467 -11.50 4.94 12.92
C LEU A 467 -11.05 6.39 12.81
N GLY A 468 -10.28 6.73 11.79
CA GLY A 468 -9.83 8.10 11.64
C GLY A 468 -9.48 8.47 10.23
N MET A 469 -9.08 9.72 10.08
CA MET A 469 -8.43 10.21 8.88
C MET A 469 -7.37 11.24 9.24
N THR A 470 -6.33 11.32 8.42
CA THR A 470 -5.37 12.43 8.39
C THR A 470 -5.21 12.91 6.95
N HIS A 471 -4.90 14.19 6.77
CA HIS A 471 -4.72 14.77 5.45
C HIS A 471 -3.24 14.75 5.08
N ASP A 472 -2.86 13.91 4.11
CA ASP A 472 -1.53 13.96 3.52
C ASP A 472 -1.43 15.18 2.59
N PRO A 473 -0.38 16.00 2.66
CA PRO A 473 -0.24 17.20 1.82
C PRO A 473 -0.23 16.92 0.32
N GLN A 474 0.11 15.70 -0.09
CA GLN A 474 0.37 15.34 -1.47
C GLN A 474 -0.77 14.55 -2.09
N PHE A 475 -1.31 13.56 -1.36
CA PHE A 475 -2.38 12.67 -1.85
C PHE A 475 -3.74 12.91 -1.18
N GLY A 476 -3.84 13.88 -0.27
CA GLY A 476 -5.08 14.26 0.37
C GLY A 476 -5.53 13.31 1.49
N PRO A 477 -6.83 13.08 1.67
CA PRO A 477 -7.36 12.36 2.84
C PRO A 477 -6.95 10.89 2.87
N MET A 478 -6.22 10.50 3.91
CA MET A 478 -5.87 9.14 4.27
C MET A 478 -6.73 8.65 5.41
N LEU A 479 -7.52 7.61 5.17
CA LEU A 479 -8.28 6.91 6.18
C LEU A 479 -7.38 5.97 6.97
N MET A 480 -7.71 5.82 8.25
CA MET A 480 -7.03 4.96 9.21
C MET A 480 -8.02 4.01 9.86
N PHE A 481 -7.62 2.76 10.00
CA PHE A 481 -8.29 1.75 10.81
C PHE A 481 -7.28 1.06 11.73
N GLY A 482 -7.66 0.77 12.97
CA GLY A 482 -6.86 -0.05 13.89
C GLY A 482 -7.66 -0.54 15.09
N LEU A 483 -7.04 -1.37 15.93
CA LEU A 483 -7.62 -1.66 17.25
C LEU A 483 -7.46 -0.45 18.17
N GLY A 484 -8.55 -0.08 18.85
CA GLY A 484 -8.63 1.11 19.72
C GLY A 484 -8.11 0.84 21.13
N GLY A 485 -8.14 1.89 21.96
CA GLY A 485 -7.69 1.86 23.35
C GLY A 485 -6.18 2.04 23.51
N ILE A 486 -5.62 1.58 24.64
CA ILE A 486 -4.19 1.74 25.00
C ILE A 486 -3.20 1.07 24.01
N PHE A 487 -3.71 0.23 23.11
CA PHE A 487 -2.89 -0.57 22.20
C PHE A 487 -2.44 0.18 20.93
N VAL A 488 -3.05 1.33 20.61
CA VAL A 488 -2.74 2.11 19.39
C VAL A 488 -1.28 2.58 19.37
N GLU A 489 -0.77 3.11 20.48
CA GLU A 489 0.58 3.68 20.56
C GLU A 489 1.69 2.61 20.61
N VAL A 490 1.38 1.42 21.13
CA VAL A 490 2.37 0.36 21.40
C VAL A 490 2.45 -0.67 20.26
N MET A 491 1.32 -1.04 19.65
CA MET A 491 1.27 -2.18 18.72
C MET A 491 1.45 -1.80 17.25
N LYS A 492 1.26 -0.51 16.89
CA LYS A 492 1.31 0.00 15.50
C LYS A 492 0.46 -0.81 14.51
N ASP A 493 -0.61 -1.45 14.99
CA ASP A 493 -1.50 -2.31 14.18
C ASP A 493 -2.59 -1.48 13.51
N VAL A 494 -2.17 -0.67 12.54
CA VAL A 494 -3.02 0.26 11.79
C VAL A 494 -2.87 0.05 10.29
N THR A 495 -3.96 0.26 9.56
CA THR A 495 -3.96 0.26 8.09
C THR A 495 -4.41 1.61 7.57
N PHE A 496 -3.81 2.03 6.45
CA PHE A 496 -4.10 3.30 5.78
C PHE A 496 -4.54 3.09 4.34
N HIS A 497 -5.56 3.83 3.91
CA HIS A 497 -6.01 3.89 2.51
C HIS A 497 -6.39 5.31 2.13
N LEU A 498 -6.20 5.67 0.86
CA LEU A 498 -6.63 6.96 0.32
C LEU A 498 -8.13 6.98 0.09
N ALA A 499 -8.79 8.04 0.55
CA ALA A 499 -10.18 8.29 0.18
C ALA A 499 -10.28 8.80 -1.27
N PRO A 500 -11.44 8.61 -1.96
CA PRO A 500 -12.56 7.78 -1.53
C PRO A 500 -12.25 6.28 -1.63
N ILE A 501 -12.79 5.50 -0.68
CA ILE A 501 -12.68 4.04 -0.65
C ILE A 501 -13.99 3.32 -1.04
N THR A 502 -13.84 2.14 -1.62
CA THR A 502 -14.91 1.18 -1.88
C THR A 502 -15.17 0.29 -0.66
N ARG A 503 -16.25 -0.50 -0.68
CA ARG A 503 -16.52 -1.50 0.35
C ARG A 503 -15.43 -2.60 0.40
N ALA A 504 -14.91 -2.99 -0.76
CA ALA A 504 -13.85 -4.00 -0.85
C ALA A 504 -12.55 -3.48 -0.22
N GLU A 505 -12.17 -2.24 -0.50
CA GLU A 505 -11.01 -1.58 0.12
C GLU A 505 -11.22 -1.39 1.63
N ALA A 506 -12.43 -1.03 2.07
CA ALA A 506 -12.75 -0.98 3.49
C ALA A 506 -12.54 -2.34 4.16
N MET A 507 -12.96 -3.44 3.52
CA MET A 507 -12.72 -4.79 4.03
C MET A 507 -11.23 -5.17 4.01
N GLN A 508 -10.48 -4.76 2.99
CA GLN A 508 -9.03 -4.93 2.93
C GLN A 508 -8.32 -4.19 4.07
N MET A 509 -8.77 -2.97 4.43
CA MET A 509 -8.27 -2.26 5.61
C MET A 509 -8.46 -3.07 6.89
N LEU A 510 -9.64 -3.69 7.09
CA LEU A 510 -9.91 -4.54 8.24
C LEU A 510 -9.00 -5.77 8.25
N MET A 511 -8.91 -6.46 7.10
CA MET A 511 -8.11 -7.68 6.91
C MET A 511 -6.61 -7.46 7.06
N GLY A 512 -6.13 -6.26 6.71
CA GLY A 512 -4.71 -5.92 6.76
C GLY A 512 -4.15 -5.68 8.16
N THR A 513 -5.01 -5.64 9.19
CA THR A 513 -4.58 -5.58 10.58
C THR A 513 -4.18 -6.97 11.08
N ARG A 514 -3.10 -7.07 11.86
CA ARG A 514 -2.69 -8.32 12.53
C ARG A 514 -3.80 -8.84 13.44
N SER A 515 -4.57 -7.91 13.99
CA SER A 515 -5.69 -8.18 14.88
C SER A 515 -6.99 -8.55 14.16
N TYR A 516 -7.00 -8.68 12.83
CA TYR A 516 -8.20 -9.12 12.10
C TYR A 516 -8.77 -10.44 12.62
N ALA A 517 -7.89 -11.36 13.07
CA ALA A 517 -8.30 -12.61 13.72
C ALA A 517 -9.14 -12.37 14.99
N LEU A 518 -8.85 -11.32 15.76
CA LEU A 518 -9.63 -10.95 16.95
C LEU A 518 -11.01 -10.39 16.57
N LEU A 519 -11.13 -9.73 15.41
CA LEU A 519 -12.41 -9.23 14.89
C LEU A 519 -13.30 -10.39 14.40
N LYS A 520 -12.71 -11.47 13.86
CA LYS A 520 -13.41 -12.71 13.51
C LYS A 520 -13.83 -13.57 14.70
N GLY A 521 -13.48 -13.15 15.91
CA GLY A 521 -13.70 -13.92 17.13
C GLY A 521 -12.46 -14.73 17.52
N ALA A 522 -12.10 -14.64 18.79
CA ALA A 522 -10.97 -15.37 19.37
C ALA A 522 -11.25 -15.67 20.85
N ARG A 523 -10.75 -16.81 21.34
CA ARG A 523 -10.81 -17.20 22.76
C ARG A 523 -12.22 -17.08 23.39
N GLY A 524 -13.24 -17.56 22.67
CA GLY A 524 -14.64 -17.58 23.16
C GLY A 524 -15.40 -16.26 23.00
N GLN A 525 -14.81 -15.23 22.39
CA GLN A 525 -15.53 -13.99 22.02
C GLN A 525 -16.15 -14.13 20.62
N ALA A 526 -17.40 -13.70 20.48
CA ALA A 526 -18.11 -13.69 19.21
C ALA A 526 -17.50 -12.71 18.19
N PRO A 527 -17.68 -12.96 16.89
CA PRO A 527 -17.23 -12.05 15.83
C PRO A 527 -17.96 -10.71 15.92
N VAL A 528 -17.24 -9.64 15.60
CA VAL A 528 -17.83 -8.31 15.47
C VAL A 528 -18.50 -8.14 14.10
N ASP A 529 -19.41 -7.18 14.00
CA ASP A 529 -20.01 -6.82 12.72
C ASP A 529 -19.02 -6.06 11.81
N LEU A 530 -18.26 -6.81 11.00
CA LEU A 530 -17.31 -6.28 10.03
C LEU A 530 -18.00 -5.38 8.97
N MET A 531 -19.28 -5.59 8.72
CA MET A 531 -20.04 -4.83 7.74
C MET A 531 -20.39 -3.44 8.23
N GLN A 532 -20.71 -3.30 9.52
CA GLN A 532 -20.85 -2.00 10.15
C GLN A 532 -19.54 -1.22 10.16
N LEU A 533 -18.40 -1.89 10.42
CA LEU A 533 -17.08 -1.25 10.35
C LEU A 533 -16.74 -0.75 8.94
N ALA A 534 -16.93 -1.59 7.92
CA ALA A 534 -16.69 -1.21 6.54
C ALA A 534 -17.57 -0.01 6.13
N THR A 535 -18.86 -0.03 6.52
CA THR A 535 -19.79 1.07 6.26
C THR A 535 -19.37 2.36 6.96
N ALA A 536 -18.90 2.27 8.21
CA ALA A 536 -18.38 3.41 8.97
C ALA A 536 -17.16 4.03 8.29
N LEU A 537 -16.19 3.21 7.84
CA LEU A 537 -15.04 3.68 7.08
C LEU A 537 -15.44 4.37 5.77
N GLN A 538 -16.41 3.82 5.02
CA GLN A 538 -16.92 4.48 3.82
C GLN A 538 -17.63 5.81 4.11
N ARG A 539 -18.36 5.92 5.24
CA ARG A 539 -18.97 7.19 5.66
C ARG A 539 -17.92 8.24 6.04
N ILE A 540 -16.83 7.85 6.71
CA ILE A 540 -15.69 8.75 6.96
C ILE A 540 -15.04 9.15 5.63
N SER A 541 -14.88 8.20 4.70
CA SER A 541 -14.37 8.47 3.35
C SER A 541 -15.18 9.54 2.64
N GLN A 542 -16.51 9.45 2.72
CA GLN A 542 -17.41 10.44 2.17
C GLN A 542 -17.28 11.79 2.89
N LEU A 543 -17.21 11.80 4.22
CA LEU A 543 -17.03 13.04 5.00
C LEU A 543 -15.73 13.76 4.62
N ALA A 544 -14.61 13.04 4.58
CA ALA A 544 -13.30 13.58 4.25
C ALA A 544 -13.20 14.09 2.80
N THR A 545 -13.96 13.50 1.87
CA THR A 545 -14.02 13.96 0.46
C THR A 545 -15.03 15.08 0.24
N ASP A 546 -16.07 15.16 1.07
CA ASP A 546 -17.06 16.24 1.03
C ASP A 546 -16.53 17.54 1.65
N TYR A 547 -15.65 17.44 2.65
CA TYR A 547 -15.09 18.58 3.39
C TYR A 547 -13.56 18.49 3.51
N PRO A 548 -12.81 18.93 2.47
CA PRO A 548 -11.34 18.97 2.49
C PRO A 548 -10.74 19.86 3.59
N GLU A 549 -11.55 20.72 4.21
CA GLU A 549 -11.17 21.54 5.36
C GLU A 549 -10.84 20.68 6.59
N ILE A 550 -11.40 19.48 6.71
CA ILE A 550 -11.08 18.54 7.78
C ILE A 550 -9.68 17.96 7.52
N ARG A 551 -8.72 18.32 8.37
CA ARG A 551 -7.34 17.82 8.30
C ARG A 551 -7.13 16.57 9.10
N GLU A 552 -7.84 16.42 10.20
CA GLU A 552 -7.80 15.23 11.04
C GLU A 552 -9.19 14.93 11.57
N LEU A 553 -9.52 13.64 11.64
CA LEU A 553 -10.68 13.11 12.36
C LEU A 553 -10.20 11.87 13.11
N ASP A 554 -10.61 11.77 14.36
CA ASP A 554 -10.30 10.63 15.20
C ASP A 554 -11.54 10.22 15.98
N ILE A 555 -11.99 8.99 15.75
CA ILE A 555 -13.07 8.31 16.47
C ILE A 555 -12.41 7.22 17.32
N ASN A 556 -12.13 7.54 18.59
CA ASN A 556 -11.39 6.66 19.48
C ASN A 556 -11.91 6.70 20.94
N PRO A 557 -12.71 5.72 21.38
CA PRO A 557 -13.05 4.51 20.65
C PRO A 557 -14.33 4.63 19.80
N PHE A 558 -14.35 3.91 18.68
CA PHE A 558 -15.57 3.44 18.04
C PHE A 558 -15.89 2.05 18.61
N ILE A 559 -17.12 1.85 19.11
CA ILE A 559 -17.51 0.61 19.78
C ILE A 559 -18.34 -0.24 18.82
N VAL A 560 -17.89 -1.46 18.55
CA VAL A 560 -18.62 -2.43 17.72
C VAL A 560 -18.99 -3.67 18.52
N GLY A 561 -20.27 -4.01 18.53
CA GLY A 561 -20.80 -5.20 19.19
C GLY A 561 -20.78 -6.44 18.28
N GLU A 562 -21.46 -7.49 18.75
CA GLU A 562 -21.75 -8.68 17.96
C GLU A 562 -22.69 -8.35 16.78
N VAL A 563 -22.78 -9.26 15.82
CA VAL A 563 -23.70 -9.12 14.68
C VAL A 563 -25.12 -8.85 15.16
N GLY A 564 -25.72 -7.76 14.68
CA GLY A 564 -27.05 -7.30 15.09
C GLY A 564 -27.08 -6.26 16.21
N MET A 565 -25.96 -5.98 16.87
CA MET A 565 -25.83 -4.83 17.77
C MET A 565 -25.35 -3.59 17.00
N GLU A 566 -25.99 -2.43 17.22
CA GLU A 566 -25.56 -1.18 16.60
C GLU A 566 -24.22 -0.72 17.17
N ALA A 567 -23.25 -0.50 16.27
CA ALA A 567 -21.98 0.13 16.61
C ALA A 567 -22.19 1.64 16.86
N TYR A 568 -21.44 2.22 17.81
CA TYR A 568 -21.61 3.62 18.21
C TYR A 568 -20.29 4.35 18.45
N VAL A 569 -20.34 5.67 18.30
CA VAL A 569 -19.21 6.58 18.56
C VAL A 569 -19.13 6.87 20.04
N ALA A 570 -18.07 6.42 20.73
CA ALA A 570 -17.86 6.77 22.12
C ALA A 570 -17.16 8.13 22.26
N ASP A 571 -16.15 8.42 21.45
CA ASP A 571 -15.43 9.69 21.45
C ASP A 571 -15.14 10.10 20.00
N ALA A 572 -15.12 11.41 19.75
CA ALA A 572 -14.78 11.97 18.45
C ALA A 572 -14.14 13.35 18.59
N ARG A 573 -13.10 13.58 17.78
CA ARG A 573 -12.45 14.88 17.63
C ARG A 573 -12.10 15.15 16.17
N MET A 574 -12.08 16.41 15.77
CA MET A 574 -11.66 16.82 14.43
C MET A 574 -10.81 18.09 14.48
N THR A 575 -9.84 18.19 13.58
CA THR A 575 -9.05 19.39 13.35
C THR A 575 -9.38 19.94 11.96
N LEU A 576 -9.73 21.22 11.88
CA LEU A 576 -9.92 21.95 10.63
C LEU A 576 -8.67 22.72 10.21
N SER A 577 -8.52 22.93 8.92
CA SER A 577 -7.66 23.99 8.36
C SER A 577 -8.45 25.29 8.35
N LEU A 578 -7.86 26.33 8.96
CA LEU A 578 -8.43 27.68 8.97
C LEU A 578 -8.03 28.50 7.74
N GLU A 579 -7.17 27.96 6.89
CA GLU A 579 -6.80 28.60 5.63
C GLU A 579 -7.98 28.52 4.67
N THR A 580 -8.52 29.69 4.34
CA THR A 580 -9.55 29.82 3.32
C THR A 580 -8.88 29.63 1.96
N LYS A 581 -9.35 28.65 1.17
CA LYS A 581 -8.90 28.45 -0.22
C LYS A 581 -9.15 29.67 -1.09
#